data_AF-A0AAE2BW47-F1
#
_entry.id   AF-A0AAE2BW47-F1
#
_cell.length_a   1.000
_cell.length_b   1.000
_cell.length_c   1.000
_cell.angle_alpha   90.00
_cell.angle_beta   90.00
_cell.angle_gamma   90.00
#
_symmetry.space_group_name_H-M   'P 1'
#
loop_
_entity.id
_entity.type
_entity.pdbx_description
1 polymer ?
#
loop_
_entity_poly.entity_id
_entity_poly.type
_entity_poly.pdbx_seq_one_letter_code
_entity_poly.pdbx_strand_id
1 'polypeptide(L)'
;MDNMNGAELYGRVLTVNYAMPERIKCGEQGWVPQPIWADADTWFERQQQEQEMQRLQAEQRAAMQAAEDLHREKMAEKREGNVKDEPMAKAEAGVLKQNAGA
;
A
#
# COMPACT_ATOMS: atom_id res chain seq x y z
N MET A 1 -53.66 35.01 -7.96
CA MET A 1 -52.89 36.04 -8.68
C MET A 1 -52.18 35.31 -9.79
N ASP A 2 -52.66 35.45 -11.01
CA ASP A 2 -52.03 34.82 -12.17
C ASP A 2 -50.74 35.58 -12.49
N ASN A 3 -49.61 34.87 -12.50
CA ASN A 3 -48.34 35.42 -12.96
C ASN A 3 -48.49 35.69 -14.47
N MET A 4 -48.19 36.91 -14.94
CA MET A 4 -48.42 37.42 -16.32
C MET A 4 -47.66 36.66 -17.44
N ASN A 5 -47.24 35.43 -17.17
CA ASN A 5 -46.66 34.51 -18.12
C ASN A 5 -47.67 34.19 -19.23
N GLY A 6 -47.29 34.47 -20.48
CA GLY A 6 -48.16 34.35 -21.65
C GLY A 6 -48.99 35.60 -21.96
N ALA A 7 -48.87 36.68 -21.18
CA ALA A 7 -49.52 37.94 -21.48
C ALA A 7 -48.79 38.69 -22.62
N GLU A 8 -49.54 39.41 -23.45
CA GLU A 8 -48.97 40.27 -24.48
C GLU A 8 -48.60 41.63 -23.91
N LEU A 9 -47.38 42.09 -24.21
CA LEU A 9 -46.92 43.43 -23.88
C LEU A 9 -46.07 43.96 -25.06
N TYR A 10 -46.40 45.15 -25.56
CA TYR A 10 -45.75 45.75 -26.74
C TYR A 10 -45.70 44.82 -27.97
N GLY A 11 -46.76 44.05 -28.21
CA GLY A 11 -46.86 43.14 -29.35
C GLY A 11 -45.97 41.89 -29.27
N ARG A 12 -45.44 41.57 -28.08
CA ARG A 12 -44.69 40.33 -27.81
C ARG A 12 -45.26 39.61 -26.59
N VAL A 13 -45.23 38.29 -26.63
CA VAL A 13 -45.69 37.44 -25.52
C VAL A 13 -44.58 37.38 -24.45
N LEU A 14 -44.93 37.68 -23.20
CA LEU A 14 -44.00 37.66 -22.07
C LEU A 14 -43.82 36.25 -21.52
N THR A 15 -42.57 35.88 -21.22
CA THR A 15 -42.24 34.73 -20.38
C THR A 15 -41.81 35.22 -19.00
N VAL A 16 -42.60 34.91 -17.98
CA VAL A 16 -42.37 35.42 -16.62
C VAL A 16 -42.18 34.25 -15.66
N ASN A 17 -40.97 34.17 -15.08
CA ASN A 17 -40.59 33.17 -14.10
C ASN A 17 -40.22 33.85 -12.78
N TYR A 18 -40.26 33.10 -11.67
CA TYR A 18 -39.70 33.56 -10.41
C TYR A 18 -38.18 33.75 -10.55
N ALA A 19 -37.67 34.86 -10.02
CA ALA A 19 -36.24 35.16 -10.06
C ALA A 19 -35.46 34.10 -9.27
N MET A 20 -34.52 33.44 -9.93
CA MET A 20 -33.54 32.59 -9.27
C MET A 20 -32.37 33.46 -8.79
N PRO A 21 -31.81 33.19 -7.60
CA PRO A 21 -30.65 33.92 -7.10
C PRO A 21 -29.48 33.77 -8.07
N GLU A 22 -28.66 34.83 -8.18
CA GLU A 22 -27.46 34.81 -9.01
C GLU A 22 -26.52 33.70 -8.52
N ARG A 23 -26.10 32.83 -9.45
CA ARG A 23 -25.20 31.72 -9.12
C ARG A 23 -23.82 32.26 -8.77
N ILE A 24 -23.42 32.16 -7.50
CA ILE A 24 -22.02 32.28 -7.11
C ILE A 24 -21.29 31.07 -7.71
N LYS A 25 -20.01 31.22 -8.07
CA LYS A 25 -19.16 30.24 -8.80
C LYS A 25 -19.19 28.78 -8.29
N CYS A 26 -19.82 28.51 -7.15
CA CYS A 26 -20.09 27.18 -6.63
C CYS A 26 -21.41 26.59 -7.16
N GLY A 27 -21.48 26.31 -8.47
CA GLY A 27 -22.40 25.32 -9.03
C GLY A 27 -23.91 25.52 -8.78
N GLU A 28 -24.69 24.49 -9.11
CA GLU A 28 -26.13 24.36 -8.78
C GLU A 28 -26.33 23.49 -7.52
N GLN A 29 -25.33 22.66 -7.22
CA GLN A 29 -25.18 21.91 -5.98
C GLN A 29 -24.13 22.64 -5.13
N GLY A 30 -24.59 23.58 -4.30
CA GLY A 30 -23.76 24.45 -3.48
C GLY A 30 -23.03 23.77 -2.31
N TRP A 31 -22.38 22.63 -2.54
CA TRP A 31 -21.63 21.92 -1.51
C TRP A 31 -20.31 21.39 -2.09
N VAL A 32 -19.22 22.09 -1.80
CA VAL A 32 -17.95 21.39 -1.63
C VAL A 32 -18.15 20.55 -0.36
N PRO A 33 -18.05 19.21 -0.39
CA PRO A 33 -18.47 18.35 0.73
C PRO A 33 -17.70 18.60 2.02
N GLN A 34 -16.53 19.24 1.92
CA GLN A 34 -15.66 19.55 3.05
C GLN A 34 -14.97 20.91 2.82
N PRO A 35 -14.84 21.75 3.84
CA PRO A 35 -13.96 22.90 3.78
C PRO A 35 -12.50 22.49 3.56
N ILE A 36 -11.69 23.32 2.89
CA ILE A 36 -10.26 23.06 2.62
C ILE A 36 -9.46 22.81 3.91
N TRP A 37 -9.94 23.34 5.04
CA TRP A 37 -9.34 23.19 6.37
C TRP A 37 -9.79 21.95 7.14
N ALA A 38 -10.81 21.21 6.67
CA ALA A 38 -11.26 19.98 7.32
C ALA A 38 -10.26 18.82 7.19
N ASP A 39 -9.36 18.88 6.20
CA ASP A 39 -8.30 17.89 6.03
C ASP A 39 -7.08 18.14 6.94
N ALA A 40 -7.06 19.25 7.69
CA ALA A 40 -5.98 19.54 8.63
C ALA A 40 -5.98 18.57 9.82
N ASP A 41 -7.17 18.07 10.22
CA ASP A 41 -7.33 17.18 11.36
C ASP A 41 -6.86 15.74 11.08
N THR A 42 -6.71 15.34 9.81
CA THR A 42 -6.29 13.98 9.44
C THR A 42 -4.77 13.81 9.33
N TRP A 43 -4.00 14.90 9.35
CA TRP A 43 -2.55 14.86 9.18
C TRP A 43 -1.84 14.13 10.32
N PHE A 44 -2.22 14.40 11.57
CA PHE A 44 -1.59 13.79 12.73
C PHE A 44 -1.82 12.28 12.80
N GLU A 45 -3.06 11.86 12.53
CA GLU A 45 -3.43 10.44 12.48
C GLU A 45 -2.70 9.71 11.34
N ARG A 46 -2.58 10.34 10.16
CA ARG A 46 -1.83 9.80 9.03
C ARG A 46 -0.34 9.62 9.37
N GLN A 47 0.28 10.60 10.03
CA GLN A 47 1.68 10.49 10.45
C GLN A 47 1.91 9.34 11.42
N GLN A 48 0.99 9.12 12.36
CA GLN A 48 1.09 8.01 13.31
C GLN A 48 0.93 6.65 12.60
N GLN A 49 -0.02 6.55 11.66
CA GLN A 49 -0.22 5.35 10.85
C GLN A 49 0.99 5.03 9.95
N GLU A 50 1.61 6.04 9.35
CA GLU A 50 2.82 5.86 8.53
C GLU A 50 3.99 5.33 9.37
N GLN A 51 4.17 5.84 10.60
CA GLN A 51 5.22 5.35 11.50
C GLN A 51 4.97 3.90 11.95
N GLU A 52 3.74 3.57 12.32
CA GLU A 52 3.36 2.19 12.68
C GLU A 52 3.57 1.22 11.52
N MET A 53 3.18 1.62 10.31
CA MET A 53 3.38 0.81 9.09
C MET A 53 4.86 0.61 8.80
N GLN A 54 5.69 1.64 9.00
CA GLN A 54 7.14 1.55 8.78
C GLN A 54 7.82 0.63 9.80
N ARG A 55 7.40 0.65 11.07
CA ARG A 55 7.86 -0.30 12.09
C ARG A 55 7.50 -1.74 11.73
N LEU A 56 6.25 -1.98 11.35
CA LEU A 56 5.79 -3.29 10.95
C LEU A 56 6.55 -3.80 9.72
N GLN A 57 6.80 -2.93 8.74
CA GLN A 57 7.57 -3.30 7.54
C GLN A 57 9.03 -3.62 7.86
N ALA A 58 9.65 -2.91 8.81
CA ALA A 58 11.00 -3.21 9.27
C ALA A 58 11.07 -4.56 10.00
N GLU A 59 10.09 -4.86 10.85
CA GLU A 59 9.98 -6.16 11.53
C GLU A 59 9.81 -7.32 10.53
N GLN A 60 8.91 -7.16 9.55
CA GLN A 60 8.71 -8.16 8.50
C GLN A 60 9.97 -8.39 7.66
N ARG A 61 10.71 -7.34 7.32
CA ARG A 61 11.98 -7.46 6.60
C ARG A 61 13.05 -8.17 7.43
N ALA A 62 13.17 -7.85 8.70
CA ALA A 62 14.10 -8.51 9.60
C ALA A 62 13.76 -10.01 9.76
N ALA A 63 12.47 -10.34 9.92
CA ALA A 63 12.02 -11.72 9.99
C ALA A 63 12.28 -12.49 8.69
N MET A 64 12.09 -11.86 7.53
CA MET A 64 12.41 -12.44 6.23
C MET A 64 13.90 -12.71 6.08
N GLN A 65 14.76 -11.75 6.45
CA GLN A 65 16.22 -11.92 6.41
C GLN A 65 16.69 -13.04 7.34
N ALA A 66 16.18 -13.11 8.57
CA ALA A 66 16.50 -14.18 9.50
C ALA A 66 16.08 -15.57 8.96
N ALA A 67 14.93 -15.64 8.28
CA ALA A 67 14.48 -16.87 7.62
C ALA A 67 15.37 -17.24 6.41
N GLU A 68 15.81 -16.26 5.63
CA GLU A 68 16.74 -16.46 4.50
C GLU A 68 18.12 -16.93 4.98
N ASP A 69 18.64 -16.37 6.07
CA ASP A 69 19.91 -16.76 6.67
C ASP A 69 19.86 -18.19 7.21
N LEU A 70 18.79 -18.55 7.95
CA LEU A 70 18.56 -19.93 8.39
C LEU A 70 18.41 -20.90 7.20
N HIS A 71 17.77 -20.46 6.12
CA HIS A 71 17.67 -21.27 4.90
C HIS A 71 19.05 -21.45 4.26
N ARG A 72 19.88 -20.41 4.23
CA ARG A 72 21.25 -20.47 3.71
C ARG A 72 22.13 -21.40 4.54
N GLU A 73 22.06 -21.33 5.85
CA GLU A 73 22.78 -22.24 6.76
C GLU A 73 22.38 -23.70 6.54
N LYS A 74 21.07 -23.99 6.49
CA LYS A 74 20.58 -25.35 6.20
C LYS A 74 21.04 -25.88 4.84
N MET A 75 21.15 -25.01 3.83
CA MET A 75 21.66 -25.41 2.52
C MET A 75 23.18 -25.64 2.52
N ALA A 76 23.95 -24.92 3.34
CA ALA A 76 25.37 -25.15 3.56
C ALA A 76 25.61 -26.47 4.33
N GLU A 77 24.85 -26.71 5.39
CA GLU A 77 24.90 -27.95 6.18
C GLU A 77 24.54 -29.18 5.32
N LYS A 78 23.49 -29.08 4.49
CA LYS A 78 23.16 -30.14 3.53
C LYS A 78 24.27 -30.40 2.51
N ARG A 79 25.00 -29.36 2.08
CA ARG A 79 26.15 -29.52 1.16
C ARG A 79 27.33 -30.18 1.87
N GLU A 80 27.66 -29.81 3.10
CA GLU A 80 28.71 -30.46 3.88
C GLU A 80 28.38 -31.90 4.27
N GLY A 81 27.12 -32.17 4.63
CA GLY A 81 26.63 -33.52 4.91
C GLY A 81 26.74 -34.44 3.70
N ASN A 82 26.37 -33.93 2.51
CA ASN A 82 26.52 -34.67 1.26
C ASN A 82 27.99 -35.03 0.98
N VAL A 83 28.93 -34.10 1.17
CA VAL A 83 30.37 -34.35 0.99
C VAL A 83 30.93 -35.39 1.98
N LYS A 84 30.46 -35.41 3.24
CA LYS A 84 30.87 -36.42 4.24
C LYS A 84 30.28 -37.80 3.97
N ASP A 85 29.12 -37.86 3.32
CA ASP A 85 28.44 -39.11 2.97
C ASP A 85 28.79 -39.65 1.58
N GLU A 86 29.56 -38.90 0.77
CA GLU A 86 30.05 -39.39 -0.52
C GLU A 86 30.95 -40.63 -0.33
N PRO A 87 30.75 -41.69 -1.13
CA PRO A 87 31.48 -42.96 -1.00
C PRO A 87 33.00 -42.79 -1.18
N MET A 88 33.43 -41.73 -1.86
CA MET A 88 34.83 -41.38 -2.08
C MET A 88 35.52 -40.89 -0.79
N ALA A 89 34.87 -40.04 0.01
CA ALA A 89 35.41 -39.55 1.27
C ALA A 89 35.56 -40.68 2.32
N LYS A 90 34.62 -41.64 2.33
CA LYS A 90 34.70 -42.84 3.17
C LYS A 90 35.81 -43.81 2.70
N ALA A 91 36.05 -43.90 1.39
CA ALA A 91 37.13 -44.71 0.84
C ALA A 91 38.53 -44.17 1.20
N GLU A 92 38.75 -42.85 1.08
CA GLU A 92 40.03 -42.21 1.42
C GLU A 92 40.39 -42.35 2.91
N ALA A 93 39.40 -42.20 3.81
CA ALA A 93 39.60 -42.40 5.24
C ALA A 93 39.94 -43.87 5.59
N GLY A 94 39.42 -44.83 4.83
CA GLY A 94 39.78 -46.25 4.96
C GLY A 94 41.21 -46.54 4.52
N VAL A 95 41.64 -45.95 3.41
CA VAL A 95 43.00 -46.11 2.87
C VAL A 95 44.06 -45.50 3.81
N LEU A 96 43.79 -44.31 4.37
CA LEU A 96 44.66 -43.69 5.37
C LEU A 96 44.81 -44.52 6.64
N LYS A 97 43.73 -45.16 7.11
CA LYS A 97 43.77 -46.07 8.26
C LYS A 97 44.57 -47.34 7.99
N GLN A 98 44.51 -47.88 6.77
CA GLN A 98 45.30 -49.04 6.37
C GLN A 98 46.79 -48.69 6.25
N ASN A 99 47.13 -47.51 5.72
CA ASN A 99 48.52 -47.07 5.58
C ASN A 99 49.18 -46.64 6.90
N ALA A 100 48.41 -46.26 7.91
CA ALA A 100 48.93 -45.92 9.24
C ALA A 100 49.14 -47.13 10.17
N GLY A 101 48.78 -48.34 9.72
CA GLY A 101 48.87 -49.58 10.48
C GLY A 101 49.97 -50.55 10.02
N ALA A 102 50.85 -50.15 9.10
CA ALA A 102 52.02 -50.89 8.64
C ALA A 102 53.31 -50.16 9.05
#